data_AF-A0A3M1J350-F1
#
_entry.id   AF-A0A3M1J350-F1
#
_cell.length_a   1.000
_cell.length_b   1.000
_cell.length_c   1.000
_cell.angle_alpha   90.00
_cell.angle_beta   90.00
_cell.angle_gamma   90.00
#
_symmetry.space_group_name_H-M   'P 1'
#
loop_
_entity.id
_entity.type
_entity.pdbx_description
1 polymer ?
#
loop_
_entity_poly.entity_id
_entity_poly.type
_entity_poly.pdbx_seq_one_letter_code
_entity_poly.pdbx_strand_id
1 'polypeptide(L)'
;MEKIRRVKARHQNQLLGLANVVGIGVGLKETGGLVTDQPAVIVNVSQKLPLSQLDPADVVPPLLDGVLTDVQATGQFSAFKPDDATQPAASAPDNADSSNTWLSRIKFWGKK
;
A
#
# COMPACT_ATOMS: atom_id res chain seq x y z
N MET A 1 9.08 -2.31 -14.43
CA MET A 1 8.85 -1.59 -13.14
C MET A 1 9.42 -0.17 -13.10
N GLU A 2 10.52 0.14 -13.79
CA GLU A 2 11.14 1.49 -13.80
C GLU A 2 10.17 2.61 -14.23
N LYS A 3 9.41 2.41 -15.32
CA LYS A 3 8.39 3.37 -15.78
C LYS A 3 7.40 3.75 -14.67
N ILE A 4 6.93 2.76 -13.91
CA ILE A 4 5.93 2.95 -12.86
C ILE A 4 6.51 3.69 -11.67
N ARG A 5 7.78 3.40 -11.32
CA ARG A 5 8.49 4.16 -10.27
C ARG A 5 8.63 5.63 -10.63
N ARG A 6 8.90 5.94 -11.90
CA ARG A 6 8.98 7.33 -12.40
C ARG A 6 7.63 8.03 -12.37
N VAL A 7 6.58 7.36 -12.84
CA VAL A 7 5.21 7.90 -12.78
C VAL A 7 4.80 8.12 -11.32
N LYS A 8 5.03 7.14 -10.44
CA LYS A 8 4.79 7.28 -9.00
C LYS A 8 5.50 8.51 -8.45
N ALA A 9 6.81 8.65 -8.69
CA ALA A 9 7.60 9.76 -8.17
C ALA A 9 7.10 11.13 -8.65
N ARG A 10 6.68 11.24 -9.92
CA ARG A 10 6.11 12.46 -10.49
C ARG A 10 4.80 12.87 -9.82
N HIS A 11 3.92 11.90 -9.58
CA HIS A 11 2.57 12.15 -9.04
C HIS A 11 2.49 11.99 -7.51
N GLN A 12 3.60 11.64 -6.84
CA GLN A 12 3.61 11.28 -5.42
C GLN A 12 3.06 12.40 -4.53
N ASN A 13 3.56 13.63 -4.70
CA ASN A 13 3.17 14.75 -3.85
C ASN A 13 1.71 15.15 -4.07
N GLN A 14 1.23 15.09 -5.32
CA GLN A 14 -0.16 15.38 -5.65
C GLN A 14 -1.09 14.34 -5.01
N LEU A 15 -0.78 13.06 -5.17
CA LEU A 15 -1.59 11.96 -4.64
C LEU A 15 -1.59 11.93 -3.11
N LEU A 16 -0.46 12.21 -2.45
CA LEU A 16 -0.39 12.32 -0.99
C LEU A 16 -1.12 13.56 -0.45
N GLY A 17 -1.43 14.54 -1.30
CA GLY A 17 -2.21 15.72 -0.93
C GLY A 17 -3.72 15.49 -0.94
N LEU A 18 -4.20 14.35 -1.47
CA LEU A 18 -5.63 14.03 -1.52
C LEU A 18 -6.14 13.66 -0.13
N ALA A 19 -7.36 14.09 0.20
CA ALA A 19 -7.88 14.01 1.58
C ALA A 19 -7.91 12.58 2.17
N ASN A 20 -8.09 11.56 1.32
CA ASN A 20 -8.26 10.17 1.73
C ASN A 20 -7.03 9.28 1.52
N VAL A 21 -5.95 9.81 0.93
CA VAL A 21 -4.76 9.01 0.60
C VAL A 21 -3.81 8.96 1.80
N VAL A 22 -3.44 7.74 2.20
CA VAL A 22 -2.54 7.49 3.34
C VAL A 22 -1.18 6.96 2.90
N GLY A 23 -1.04 6.48 1.66
CA GLY A 23 0.24 6.00 1.17
C GLY A 23 0.23 5.59 -0.30
N ILE A 24 1.43 5.49 -0.91
CA ILE A 24 1.59 5.16 -2.33
C ILE A 24 2.74 4.17 -2.52
N GLY A 25 2.48 3.11 -3.28
CA GLY A 25 3.43 2.05 -3.63
C GLY A 25 3.51 1.77 -5.12
N VAL A 26 4.38 0.83 -5.47
CA VAL A 26 4.41 0.19 -6.80
C VAL A 26 4.20 -1.29 -6.58
N GLY A 27 3.25 -1.88 -7.29
CA GLY A 27 2.90 -3.27 -7.09
C GLY A 27 2.15 -3.84 -8.28
N LEU A 28 1.58 -5.01 -8.06
CA LEU A 28 0.65 -5.64 -8.97
C LEU A 28 -0.78 -5.25 -8.58
N LYS A 29 -1.62 -4.98 -9.56
CA LYS A 29 -3.01 -4.63 -9.34
C LYS A 29 -3.76 -5.81 -8.74
N GLU A 30 -4.60 -5.55 -7.76
CA GLU A 30 -5.57 -6.52 -7.26
C GLU A 30 -6.98 -6.20 -7.81
N THR A 31 -7.74 -7.23 -8.16
CA THR A 31 -9.15 -7.09 -8.56
C THR A 31 -9.96 -8.22 -7.93
N GLY A 32 -10.96 -7.88 -7.12
CA GLY A 32 -11.83 -8.87 -6.46
C GLY A 32 -11.09 -9.82 -5.51
N GLY A 33 -10.00 -9.38 -4.86
CA GLY A 33 -9.17 -10.22 -3.98
C GLY A 33 -8.13 -11.06 -4.72
N LEU A 34 -8.03 -10.94 -6.05
CA LEU A 34 -7.05 -11.66 -6.86
C LEU A 34 -5.97 -10.71 -7.36
N VAL A 35 -4.72 -10.99 -6.99
CA VAL A 35 -3.55 -10.30 -7.53
C VAL A 35 -3.42 -10.67 -9.00
N THR A 36 -3.34 -9.65 -9.86
CA THR A 36 -3.20 -9.80 -11.31
C THR A 36 -1.73 -9.61 -11.73
N ASP A 37 -1.36 -9.99 -12.95
CA ASP A 37 -0.02 -9.71 -13.49
C ASP A 37 0.14 -8.28 -14.04
N GLN A 38 -0.79 -7.38 -13.75
CA GLN A 38 -0.77 -6.01 -14.25
C GLN A 38 -0.04 -5.08 -13.29
N PRO A 39 1.12 -4.50 -13.68
CA PRO A 39 1.84 -3.58 -12.83
C PRO A 39 1.10 -2.24 -12.69
N ALA A 40 0.95 -1.75 -11.47
CA ALA A 40 0.20 -0.55 -11.15
C ALA A 40 0.86 0.30 -10.04
N VAL A 41 0.48 1.58 -10.01
CA VAL A 41 0.70 2.45 -8.85
C VAL A 41 -0.37 2.11 -7.82
N ILE A 42 0.06 1.62 -6.66
CA ILE A 42 -0.86 1.26 -5.58
C ILE A 42 -1.10 2.50 -4.74
N VAL A 43 -2.36 2.90 -4.58
CA VAL A 43 -2.78 4.04 -3.77
C VAL A 43 -3.56 3.49 -2.58
N ASN A 44 -2.97 3.61 -1.40
CA ASN A 44 -3.62 3.21 -0.16
C ASN A 44 -4.44 4.38 0.34
N VAL A 45 -5.73 4.14 0.58
CA VAL A 45 -6.67 5.10 1.14
C VAL A 45 -7.14 4.64 2.52
N SER A 46 -7.54 5.58 3.37
CA SER A 46 -8.10 5.28 4.69
C SER A 46 -9.40 4.48 4.58
N GLN A 47 -10.26 4.84 3.62
CA GLN A 47 -11.54 4.20 3.34
C GLN A 47 -11.93 4.36 1.87
N LYS A 48 -12.71 3.41 1.33
CA LYS A 48 -13.30 3.52 -0.01
C LYS A 48 -14.64 4.24 0.09
N LEU A 49 -14.67 5.50 -0.33
CA LEU A 49 -15.90 6.28 -0.44
C LEU A 49 -16.53 6.12 -1.83
N PRO A 50 -17.87 6.14 -1.96
CA PRO A 50 -18.52 6.28 -3.25
C PRO A 50 -18.10 7.58 -3.96
N LEU A 51 -18.07 7.58 -5.28
CA LEU A 51 -17.74 8.78 -6.08
C LEU A 51 -18.66 9.97 -5.78
N SER A 52 -19.91 9.73 -5.38
CA SER A 52 -20.85 10.78 -4.98
C SER A 52 -20.50 11.47 -3.66
N GLN A 53 -19.62 10.87 -2.86
CA GLN A 53 -19.13 11.41 -1.58
C GLN A 53 -17.70 11.93 -1.68
N LEU A 54 -17.07 11.86 -2.86
CA LEU A 54 -15.74 12.38 -3.13
C LEU A 54 -15.85 13.70 -3.89
N ASP A 55 -15.04 14.68 -3.50
CA ASP A 55 -14.81 15.83 -4.35
C ASP A 55 -14.15 15.34 -5.66
N PRO A 56 -14.60 15.79 -6.85
CA PRO A 56 -13.94 15.44 -8.11
C PRO A 56 -12.42 15.66 -8.10
N ALA A 57 -11.91 16.61 -7.31
CA ALA A 57 -10.48 16.86 -7.15
C ALA A 57 -9.76 15.78 -6.31
N ASP A 58 -10.48 15.08 -5.42
CA ASP A 58 -9.96 14.01 -4.56
C ASP A 58 -10.08 12.61 -5.17
N VAL A 59 -10.65 12.50 -6.38
CA VAL A 59 -10.77 11.24 -7.10
C VAL A 59 -9.40 10.83 -7.66
N VAL A 60 -8.91 9.67 -7.24
CA VAL A 60 -7.70 9.07 -7.83
C VAL A 60 -8.02 8.63 -9.26
N PRO A 61 -7.32 9.15 -10.28
CA PRO A 61 -7.57 8.76 -11.66
C PRO A 61 -7.13 7.30 -11.89
N PRO A 62 -7.87 6.51 -12.70
CA PRO A 62 -7.57 5.09 -12.97
C PRO A 62 -6.28 4.88 -13.79
N LEU A 63 -5.79 5.93 -14.44
CA LEU A 63 -4.53 5.95 -15.17
C LEU A 63 -3.73 7.21 -14.82
N LEU A 64 -2.43 7.03 -14.63
CA LEU A 64 -1.44 8.10 -14.48
C LEU A 64 -0.36 7.91 -15.56
N ASP A 65 -0.24 8.84 -16.51
CA ASP A 65 0.76 8.78 -17.59
C ASP A 65 0.83 7.41 -18.31
N GLY A 66 -0.33 6.80 -18.55
CA GLY A 66 -0.43 5.48 -19.19
C GLY A 66 -0.08 4.29 -18.28
N VAL A 67 -0.01 4.50 -16.96
CA VAL A 67 0.18 3.46 -15.94
C VAL A 67 -1.10 3.31 -15.13
N LEU A 68 -1.54 2.07 -14.91
CA LEU A 68 -2.72 1.79 -14.09
C LEU A 68 -2.51 2.20 -12.65
N THR A 69 -3.58 2.67 -12.01
CA THR A 69 -3.65 2.85 -10.56
C THR A 69 -4.54 1.78 -9.94
N ASP A 70 -4.19 1.37 -8.72
CA ASP A 70 -5.00 0.46 -7.93
C ASP A 70 -5.28 1.08 -6.57
N VAL A 71 -6.56 1.29 -6.25
CA VAL A 71 -6.99 1.94 -5.00
C VAL A 71 -7.37 0.86 -3.98
N GLN A 72 -6.59 0.77 -2.91
CA GLN A 72 -6.77 -0.21 -1.85
C GLN A 72 -7.12 0.50 -0.54
N ALA A 73 -8.16 0.03 0.15
CA ALA A 73 -8.45 0.51 1.50
C ALA A 73 -7.68 -0.38 2.47
N THR A 74 -6.71 0.18 3.18
CA THR A 74 -5.85 -0.58 4.11
C THR A 74 -6.16 -0.29 5.58
N GLY A 75 -7.09 0.63 5.87
CA GLY A 75 -7.38 1.10 7.23
C GLY A 75 -6.32 2.08 7.75
N GLN A 76 -6.32 2.36 9.05
CA GLN A 76 -5.36 3.28 9.68
C GLN A 76 -3.99 2.61 9.88
N PHE A 77 -2.96 3.20 9.28
CA PHE A 77 -1.57 2.84 9.57
C PHE A 77 -1.10 3.56 10.82
N SER A 78 -0.70 2.81 11.85
CA SER A 78 0.09 3.34 12.97
C SER A 78 1.55 2.95 12.75
N ALA A 79 2.44 3.94 12.72
CA ALA A 79 3.87 3.67 12.76
C ALA A 79 4.20 2.99 14.09
N PHE A 80 4.68 1.75 14.04
CA PHE A 80 5.23 1.09 15.22
C PHE A 80 6.53 1.80 15.60
N LYS A 81 6.47 2.64 16.64
CA LYS A 81 7.67 3.12 17.33
C LYS A 81 8.01 2.06 18.39
N PRO A 82 9.13 1.34 18.28
CA PRO A 82 9.69 0.75 19.49
C PRO A 82 10.06 1.94 20.38
N ASP A 83 9.33 2.10 21.49
CA ASP A 83 9.68 3.11 22.48
C ASP A 83 11.11 2.82 22.98
N ASP A 84 11.88 3.89 23.14
CA ASP A 84 13.29 3.92 23.52
C ASP A 84 13.49 3.52 24.99
N ALA A 85 13.03 2.32 25.36
CA ALA A 85 13.11 1.79 26.71
C ALA A 85 13.75 0.40 26.70
N THR A 86 14.98 0.37 27.18
CA THR A 86 15.66 -0.76 27.83
C THR A 86 14.73 -1.92 28.22
N GLN A 87 14.87 -3.06 27.54
CA GLN A 87 14.53 -4.37 28.10
C GLN A 87 15.67 -5.35 27.80
N PRO A 88 16.38 -5.86 28.83
CA PRO A 88 17.32 -6.96 28.65
C PRO A 88 16.57 -8.31 28.54
N ALA A 89 16.96 -9.04 27.50
CA ALA A 89 16.99 -10.51 27.29
C ALA A 89 15.86 -11.42 27.83
N ALA A 90 15.13 -12.05 26.89
CA ALA A 90 14.73 -13.47 26.81
C ALA A 90 13.48 -13.55 25.91
N SER A 91 13.35 -14.31 24.83
CA SER A 91 14.09 -15.42 24.25
C SER A 91 13.47 -15.66 22.86
N ALA A 92 14.27 -15.72 21.80
CA ALA A 92 13.86 -16.34 20.54
C ALA A 92 15.10 -17.01 19.94
N PRO A 93 15.03 -18.31 19.59
CA PRO A 93 16.20 -19.06 19.17
C PRO A 93 16.72 -18.61 17.81
N ASP A 94 18.05 -18.61 17.71
CA ASP A 94 18.81 -18.74 16.46
C ASP A 94 18.17 -19.82 15.56
N ASN A 95 17.65 -19.40 14.40
CA ASN A 95 17.85 -20.03 13.08
C ASN A 95 16.84 -19.48 12.05
N ALA A 96 17.37 -19.26 10.84
CA ALA A 96 16.70 -19.42 9.54
C ALA A 96 16.32 -18.14 8.77
N ASP A 97 17.33 -17.69 8.03
CA ASP A 97 17.29 -17.41 6.60
C ASP A 97 16.67 -16.10 6.09
N SER A 98 17.54 -15.34 5.44
CA SER A 98 17.29 -14.06 4.81
C SER A 98 16.69 -14.30 3.42
N SER A 99 15.40 -14.61 3.35
CA SER A 99 14.65 -14.60 2.09
C SER A 99 13.13 -14.56 2.34
N ASN A 100 12.48 -13.47 1.95
CA ASN A 100 11.03 -13.42 1.63
C ASN A 100 9.96 -13.52 2.74
N THR A 101 10.13 -12.91 3.91
CA THR A 101 9.08 -12.86 4.96
C THR A 101 8.15 -11.63 4.93
N TRP A 102 8.09 -10.87 3.82
CA TRP A 102 7.05 -9.84 3.62
C TRP A 102 5.79 -10.35 2.91
N LEU A 103 5.88 -11.39 2.09
CA LEU A 103 4.72 -11.94 1.35
C LEU A 103 3.90 -12.94 2.19
N SER A 104 4.50 -13.55 3.21
CA SER A 104 3.82 -14.52 4.08
C SER A 104 2.84 -13.87 5.05
N ARG A 105 2.97 -12.57 5.34
CA ARG A 105 2.09 -11.86 6.29
C ARG A 105 0.77 -11.39 5.64
N ILE A 106 0.72 -11.31 4.31
CA ILE A 106 -0.48 -10.96 3.53
C ILE A 106 -1.47 -12.13 3.44
N LYS A 107 -1.01 -13.39 3.59
CA LYS A 107 -1.89 -14.57 3.60
C LYS A 107 -2.77 -14.73 4.85
N PHE A 108 -2.56 -13.92 5.90
CA PHE A 108 -3.29 -14.09 7.16
C PHE A 108 -4.65 -13.37 7.20
N TRP A 109 -4.93 -12.49 6.23
CA TRP A 109 -6.25 -11.86 6.09
C TRP A 109 -7.06 -12.59 5.02
N GLY A 110 -7.40 -13.84 5.33
CA GLY A 110 -8.10 -14.72 4.39
C GLY A 110 -8.42 -16.07 5.01
N LYS A 111 -9.30 -16.09 6.03
CA LYS A 111 -10.11 -17.26 6.39
C LYS A 111 -11.31 -16.85 7.25
N LYS A 112 -12.51 -17.05 6.71
CA LYS A 112 -13.60 -17.67 7.46
C LYS A 112 -13.42 -19.18 7.35
#